data_AF-A0A523FSR6-F1
#
_entry.id   AF-A0A523FSR6-F1
#
_cell.length_a   1.000
_cell.length_b   1.000
_cell.length_c   1.000
_cell.angle_alpha   90.00
_cell.angle_beta   90.00
_cell.angle_gamma   90.00
#
_symmetry.space_group_name_H-M   'P 1'
#
loop_
_entity.id
_entity.type
_entity.pdbx_description
1 polymer ?
#
loop_
_entity_poly.entity_id
_entity_poly.type
_entity_poly.pdbx_seq_one_letter_code
_entity_poly.pdbx_strand_id
1 'polypeptide(L)'
;MADIPSYGSDDCVLPFRIEGTDFRGQVVRLGASVNSVLSAHAYPPPVSGMLGEALVLAIMLGSALKFVGKLILQVQSDGPISMLVVDYRTEGFVRGYAQVNQDKWLGRFGSHGDAAKSGEPQPVFGDLFGDGHFAITVDQGLKKDRYQGIVTLAGDSLGDCAQAYFSQSEQVLTKIKLAVAQLIEPGGGGTWRAGGLLLQSMPPAEPQPDKDGEKHDDDWPRANALLTTAEDHELLDPRVTSEKLLYRLFHEDGVRVFKPKPVTFSCSCDRDIILGLLMSFPKDERQKMVEPDGQIRVRCEFCSSLYEFEPESVEQRLRTHGMG
;
A
#
# COMPACT_ATOMS: atom_id res chain seq x y z
N MET A 1 -8.76 -36.63 9.31
CA MET A 1 -7.81 -35.97 8.39
C MET A 1 -8.18 -34.51 8.37
N ALA A 2 -7.50 -33.71 9.20
CA ALA A 2 -7.72 -32.27 9.28
C ALA A 2 -6.79 -31.61 8.27
N ASP A 3 -7.33 -30.69 7.49
CA ASP A 3 -6.65 -29.99 6.40
C ASP A 3 -5.34 -29.35 6.88
N ILE A 4 -4.24 -29.75 6.23
CA ILE A 4 -2.95 -29.08 6.28
C ILE A 4 -3.11 -27.81 5.43
N PRO A 5 -2.85 -26.59 5.93
CA PRO A 5 -2.92 -25.39 5.11
C PRO A 5 -1.98 -25.53 3.92
N SER A 6 -2.49 -25.36 2.70
CA SER A 6 -1.64 -25.40 1.50
C SER A 6 -0.65 -24.23 1.54
N TYR A 7 0.64 -24.55 1.59
CA TYR A 7 1.73 -23.57 1.57
C TYR A 7 1.67 -22.69 0.32
N GLY A 8 1.63 -21.36 0.52
CA GLY A 8 1.50 -20.33 -0.52
C GLY A 8 0.23 -19.46 -0.41
N SER A 9 -0.10 -18.92 0.77
CA SER A 9 -1.29 -18.08 0.94
C SER A 9 -1.04 -16.65 0.46
N ASP A 10 -1.90 -16.14 -0.42
CA ASP A 10 -2.01 -14.71 -0.71
C ASP A 10 -2.69 -13.96 0.45
N ASP A 11 -2.70 -12.63 0.33
CA ASP A 11 -3.26 -11.70 1.30
C ASP A 11 -2.68 -11.90 2.70
N CYS A 12 -1.35 -11.97 2.77
CA CYS A 12 -0.63 -12.11 4.04
C CYS A 12 0.73 -11.42 4.04
N VAL A 13 1.21 -11.17 5.26
CA VAL A 13 2.59 -10.80 5.57
C VAL A 13 3.28 -12.00 6.18
N LEU A 14 4.41 -12.43 5.59
CA LEU A 14 5.28 -13.46 6.13
C LEU A 14 6.56 -12.82 6.67
N PRO A 15 6.69 -12.64 8.00
CA PRO A 15 7.93 -12.16 8.59
C PRO A 15 9.01 -13.24 8.52
N PHE A 16 10.27 -12.85 8.39
CA PHE A 16 11.41 -13.74 8.44
C PHE A 16 12.65 -13.10 9.09
N ARG A 17 13.65 -13.93 9.39
CA ARG A 17 14.99 -13.54 9.83
C ARG A 17 16.03 -14.36 9.08
N ILE A 18 17.12 -13.72 8.66
CA ILE A 18 18.28 -14.41 8.09
C ILE A 18 19.13 -14.92 9.26
N GLU A 19 19.42 -16.22 9.29
CA GLU A 19 20.20 -16.81 10.38
C GLU A 19 21.65 -16.30 10.35
N GLY A 20 22.28 -16.23 11.52
CA GLY A 20 23.65 -15.70 11.64
C GLY A 20 23.79 -14.19 11.49
N THR A 21 22.71 -13.45 11.20
CA THR A 21 22.74 -11.99 11.02
C THR A 21 21.73 -11.27 11.93
N ASP A 22 21.88 -9.95 12.05
CA ASP A 22 20.90 -9.06 12.68
C ASP A 22 19.81 -8.60 11.70
N PHE A 23 19.61 -9.28 10.57
CA PHE A 23 18.65 -8.86 9.55
C PHE A 23 17.30 -9.54 9.69
N ARG A 24 16.25 -8.73 9.70
CA ARG A 24 14.85 -9.19 9.62
C ARG A 24 14.24 -8.72 8.32
N GLY A 25 13.19 -9.40 7.89
CA GLY A 25 12.43 -8.96 6.75
C GLY A 25 10.99 -9.42 6.75
N GLN A 26 10.29 -9.04 5.70
CA GLN A 26 8.91 -9.40 5.45
C GLN A 26 8.70 -9.64 3.96
N VAL A 27 7.95 -10.68 3.63
CA VAL A 27 7.34 -10.85 2.31
C VAL A 27 5.87 -10.52 2.44
N VAL A 28 5.37 -9.61 1.61
CA VAL A 28 3.93 -9.33 1.49
C VAL A 28 3.47 -9.85 0.14
N ARG A 29 2.36 -10.57 0.13
CA ARG A 29 1.71 -11.01 -1.11
C ARG A 29 0.23 -10.73 -1.03
N LEU A 30 -0.30 -10.06 -2.03
CA LEU A 30 -1.71 -9.68 -2.15
C LEU A 30 -2.29 -10.26 -3.44
N GLY A 31 -3.47 -10.85 -3.30
CA GLY A 31 -4.28 -11.39 -4.39
C GLY A 31 -5.66 -10.73 -4.37
N ALA A 32 -6.62 -11.36 -3.68
CA ALA A 32 -7.99 -10.88 -3.66
C ALA A 32 -8.13 -9.48 -3.05
N SER A 33 -7.33 -9.15 -2.03
CA SER A 33 -7.40 -7.83 -1.38
C SER A 33 -6.96 -6.70 -2.30
N VAL A 34 -5.83 -6.84 -2.98
CA VAL A 34 -5.38 -5.81 -3.94
C VAL A 34 -6.28 -5.73 -5.16
N ASN A 35 -6.75 -6.88 -5.66
CA ASN A 35 -7.71 -6.91 -6.76
C ASN A 35 -9.02 -6.19 -6.40
N SER A 36 -9.53 -6.37 -5.18
CA SER A 36 -10.73 -5.67 -4.71
C SER A 36 -10.55 -4.16 -4.67
N VAL A 37 -9.38 -3.67 -4.23
CA VAL A 37 -9.10 -2.22 -4.22
C VAL A 37 -8.96 -1.68 -5.64
N LEU A 38 -8.14 -2.31 -6.48
CA LEU A 38 -7.80 -1.78 -7.79
C LEU A 38 -8.94 -1.93 -8.80
N SER A 39 -9.73 -3.00 -8.75
CA SER A 39 -10.88 -3.21 -9.63
C SER A 39 -12.12 -2.41 -9.21
N ALA A 40 -12.17 -1.85 -8.00
CA ALA A 40 -13.24 -0.95 -7.59
C ALA A 40 -13.20 0.39 -8.35
N HIS A 41 -12.05 0.72 -8.94
CA HIS A 41 -11.79 1.98 -9.62
C HIS A 41 -11.42 1.75 -11.08
N ALA A 42 -11.82 2.65 -11.97
CA ALA A 42 -11.44 2.62 -13.38
C ALA A 42 -10.12 3.37 -13.63
N TYR A 43 -9.10 3.09 -12.82
CA TYR A 43 -7.81 3.76 -12.95
C TYR A 43 -7.05 3.29 -14.19
N PRO A 44 -6.29 4.19 -14.86
CA PRO A 44 -5.28 3.77 -15.82
C PRO A 44 -4.29 2.78 -15.20
N PRO A 45 -3.74 1.81 -15.96
CA PRO A 45 -2.84 0.79 -15.42
C PRO A 45 -1.64 1.36 -14.63
N PRO A 46 -0.96 2.44 -15.05
CA PRO A 46 0.13 3.03 -14.25
C PRO A 46 -0.32 3.53 -12.88
N VAL A 47 -1.52 4.11 -12.78
CA VAL A 47 -2.10 4.57 -11.51
C VAL A 47 -2.44 3.38 -10.60
N SER A 48 -3.00 2.32 -11.19
CA SER A 48 -3.27 1.07 -10.47
C SER A 48 -1.99 0.42 -9.94
N GLY A 49 -0.90 0.46 -10.72
CA GLY A 49 0.42 0.00 -10.31
C GLY A 49 0.93 0.74 -9.06
N MET A 50 0.93 2.07 -9.10
CA MET A 50 1.37 2.90 -7.97
C MET A 50 0.52 2.70 -6.71
N LEU A 51 -0.80 2.57 -6.86
CA LEU A 51 -1.68 2.26 -5.72
C LEU A 51 -1.43 0.86 -5.16
N GLY A 52 -1.18 -0.13 -6.02
CA GLY A 52 -0.78 -1.48 -5.60
C GLY A 52 0.52 -1.48 -4.79
N GLU A 53 1.53 -0.74 -5.25
CA GLU A 53 2.82 -0.62 -4.57
C GLU A 53 2.66 0.04 -3.20
N ALA A 54 1.88 1.13 -3.13
CA ALA A 54 1.60 1.82 -1.89
C ALA A 54 0.84 0.95 -0.88
N LEU A 55 -0.09 0.09 -1.35
CA LEU A 55 -0.79 -0.87 -0.49
C LEU A 55 0.20 -1.84 0.16
N VAL A 56 1.05 -2.47 -0.66
CA VAL A 56 2.09 -3.41 -0.19
C VAL A 56 3.01 -2.73 0.81
N LEU A 57 3.48 -1.53 0.48
CA LEU A 57 4.39 -0.75 1.30
C LEU A 57 3.76 -0.41 2.66
N ALA A 58 2.55 0.16 2.68
CA ALA A 58 1.87 0.49 3.93
C ALA A 58 1.63 -0.73 4.83
N ILE A 59 1.31 -1.89 4.23
CA ILE A 59 1.16 -3.16 4.96
C ILE A 59 2.50 -3.60 5.59
N MET A 60 3.61 -3.54 4.84
CA MET A 60 4.93 -3.88 5.37
C MET A 60 5.26 -3.02 6.59
N LEU A 61 5.16 -1.70 6.43
CA LEU A 61 5.55 -0.75 7.47
C LEU A 61 4.62 -0.86 8.67
N GLY A 62 3.31 -0.98 8.43
CA GLY A 62 2.31 -1.02 9.48
C GLY A 62 2.30 -2.35 10.25
N SER A 63 2.59 -3.47 9.58
CA SER A 63 2.63 -4.79 10.22
C SER A 63 3.82 -4.97 11.17
N ALA A 64 4.84 -4.11 11.07
CA ALA A 64 5.97 -4.04 11.98
C ALA A 64 5.66 -3.30 13.30
N LEU A 65 4.54 -2.57 13.37
CA LEU A 65 4.10 -1.89 14.59
C LEU A 65 3.74 -2.91 15.67
N LYS A 66 4.09 -2.60 16.93
CA LYS A 66 3.91 -3.49 18.10
C LYS A 66 2.67 -3.17 18.94
N PHE A 67 1.81 -2.29 18.47
CA PHE A 67 0.60 -1.85 19.16
C PHE A 67 -0.59 -1.85 18.20
N VAL A 68 -1.80 -1.76 18.74
CA VAL A 68 -3.02 -1.59 17.94
C VAL A 68 -3.12 -0.12 17.51
N GLY A 69 -3.22 0.11 16.21
CA GLY A 69 -3.32 1.45 15.65
C GLY A 69 -3.48 1.40 14.14
N LYS A 70 -3.19 2.52 13.49
CA LYS A 70 -3.17 2.65 12.04
C LYS A 70 -1.89 3.32 11.55
N LEU A 71 -1.44 2.87 10.39
CA LEU A 71 -0.44 3.55 9.57
C LEU A 71 -1.13 4.12 8.34
N ILE A 72 -0.87 5.39 8.08
CA ILE A 72 -1.34 6.10 6.89
C ILE A 72 -0.12 6.42 6.05
N LEU A 73 -0.08 5.91 4.83
CA LEU A 73 0.86 6.32 3.80
C LEU A 73 0.15 7.31 2.90
N GLN A 74 0.74 8.49 2.71
CA GLN A 74 0.20 9.51 1.84
C GLN A 74 1.28 10.05 0.91
N VAL A 75 0.94 10.16 -0.36
CA VAL A 75 1.69 10.93 -1.35
C VAL A 75 0.81 12.11 -1.77
N GLN A 76 1.41 13.30 -1.79
CA GLN A 76 0.81 14.51 -2.36
C GLN A 76 1.80 15.08 -3.35
N SER A 77 1.35 15.42 -4.55
CA SER A 77 2.26 15.88 -5.58
C SER A 77 1.58 16.80 -6.59
N ASP A 78 2.39 17.45 -7.42
CA ASP A 78 1.94 18.31 -8.50
C ASP A 78 1.85 17.60 -9.85
N GLY A 79 2.04 16.28 -9.90
CA GLY A 79 1.91 15.47 -11.10
C GLY A 79 0.47 15.07 -11.45
N PRO A 80 0.30 14.23 -12.48
CA PRO A 80 -0.97 13.59 -12.82
C PRO A 80 -1.64 12.82 -11.68
N ILE A 81 -0.88 12.14 -10.82
CA ILE A 81 -1.40 11.55 -9.56
C ILE A 81 -1.22 12.58 -8.45
N SER A 82 -2.23 13.44 -8.24
CA SER A 82 -2.13 14.55 -7.27
C SER A 82 -2.15 14.09 -5.81
N MET A 83 -2.78 12.93 -5.54
CA MET A 83 -2.82 12.35 -4.21
C MET A 83 -2.89 10.83 -4.27
N LEU A 84 -2.20 10.17 -3.36
CA LEU A 84 -2.35 8.73 -3.10
C LEU A 84 -2.43 8.53 -1.60
N VAL A 85 -3.43 7.80 -1.12
CA VAL A 85 -3.59 7.52 0.32
C VAL A 85 -3.83 6.03 0.53
N VAL A 86 -3.11 5.45 1.49
CA VAL A 86 -3.34 4.10 1.99
C VAL A 86 -3.47 4.12 3.50
N ASP A 87 -4.56 3.56 4.01
CA ASP A 87 -4.79 3.29 5.42
C ASP A 87 -4.58 1.79 5.68
N TYR A 88 -3.63 1.46 6.56
CA TYR A 88 -3.46 0.12 7.10
C TYR A 88 -3.72 0.12 8.61
N ARG A 89 -4.64 -0.73 9.07
CA ARG A 89 -4.86 -1.01 10.49
C ARG A 89 -4.09 -2.26 10.88
N THR A 90 -3.44 -2.22 12.03
CA THR A 90 -2.56 -3.31 12.53
C THR A 90 -3.27 -4.63 12.76
N GLU A 91 -4.61 -4.64 12.75
CA GLU A 91 -5.44 -5.85 12.77
C GLU A 91 -5.47 -6.57 11.41
N GLY A 92 -4.79 -6.06 10.38
CA GLY A 92 -4.71 -6.66 9.05
C GLY A 92 -5.65 -6.04 8.02
N PHE A 93 -6.29 -4.91 8.33
CA PHE A 93 -7.21 -4.28 7.39
C PHE A 93 -6.53 -3.19 6.56
N VAL A 94 -6.71 -3.24 5.25
CA VAL A 94 -6.13 -2.25 4.32
C VAL A 94 -7.20 -1.63 3.41
N ARG A 95 -6.99 -0.36 3.05
CA ARG A 95 -7.72 0.33 1.99
C ARG A 95 -6.85 1.43 1.41
N GLY A 96 -7.11 1.84 0.18
CA GLY A 96 -6.42 2.98 -0.41
C GLY A 96 -7.15 3.52 -1.64
N TYR A 97 -6.76 4.71 -2.06
CA TYR A 97 -7.25 5.35 -3.27
C TYR A 97 -6.19 6.31 -3.83
N ALA A 98 -6.37 6.67 -5.10
CA ALA A 98 -5.59 7.69 -5.78
C ALA A 98 -6.51 8.76 -6.38
N GLN A 99 -6.09 10.02 -6.33
CA GLN A 99 -6.71 11.12 -7.05
C GLN A 99 -5.85 11.44 -8.26
N VAL A 100 -6.50 11.46 -9.43
CA VAL A 100 -5.88 11.78 -10.70
C VAL A 100 -6.35 13.16 -11.14
N ASN A 101 -5.40 14.05 -11.39
CA ASN A 101 -5.69 15.32 -12.05
C ASN A 101 -5.86 15.05 -13.55
N GLN A 102 -7.11 15.09 -14.01
CA GLN A 102 -7.46 14.73 -15.38
C GLN A 102 -6.80 15.64 -16.43
N ASP A 103 -6.69 16.94 -16.17
CA ASP A 103 -6.07 17.89 -17.10
C ASP A 103 -4.57 17.62 -17.26
N LYS A 104 -3.86 17.36 -16.15
CA LYS A 104 -2.44 16.99 -16.17
C LYS A 104 -2.22 15.62 -16.80
N TRP A 105 -3.10 14.66 -16.52
CA TRP A 105 -3.07 13.34 -17.15
C TRP A 105 -3.22 13.45 -18.67
N LEU A 106 -4.26 14.15 -19.15
CA LEU A 106 -4.50 14.35 -20.57
C LEU A 106 -3.40 15.18 -21.23
N GLY A 107 -2.90 16.22 -20.55
CA GLY A 107 -1.81 17.05 -21.05
C GLY A 107 -0.49 16.29 -21.22
N ARG A 108 -0.24 15.26 -20.39
CA ARG A 108 1.01 14.48 -20.43
C ARG A 108 0.91 13.20 -21.25
N PHE A 109 -0.21 12.49 -21.16
CA PHE A 109 -0.41 11.15 -21.74
C PHE A 109 -1.50 11.10 -22.81
N GLY A 110 -2.19 12.21 -23.07
CA GLY A 110 -3.31 12.27 -24.00
C GLY A 110 -4.55 11.53 -23.52
N SER A 111 -5.55 11.44 -24.40
CA SER A 111 -6.81 10.71 -24.16
C SER A 111 -6.63 9.18 -24.16
N HIS A 112 -5.49 8.71 -24.65
CA HIS A 112 -5.12 7.31 -24.71
C HIS A 112 -4.15 7.00 -23.57
N GLY A 113 -4.65 6.97 -22.33
CA GLY A 113 -3.91 6.45 -21.16
C GLY A 113 -3.49 4.97 -21.26
N ASP A 114 -3.63 4.36 -22.44
CA ASP A 114 -3.12 3.06 -22.84
C ASP A 114 -1.73 3.22 -23.50
N ALA A 115 -0.72 3.69 -22.77
CA ALA A 115 0.67 3.63 -23.23
C ALA A 115 1.09 2.20 -23.64
N ALA A 116 0.37 1.19 -23.16
CA ALA A 116 0.53 -0.22 -23.53
C ALA A 116 0.22 -0.53 -25.01
N LYS A 117 -0.49 0.33 -25.75
CA LYS A 117 -0.88 0.09 -27.15
C LYS A 117 -0.07 0.86 -28.18
N SER A 118 0.63 1.93 -27.79
CA SER A 118 1.34 2.83 -28.71
C SER A 118 2.82 2.48 -28.93
N GLY A 119 3.38 1.51 -28.20
CA GLY A 119 4.83 1.26 -28.21
C GLY A 119 5.63 2.39 -27.56
N GLU A 120 4.94 3.33 -26.89
CA GLU A 120 5.56 4.37 -26.09
C GLU A 120 6.07 3.79 -24.77
N PRO A 121 7.13 4.37 -24.18
CA PRO A 121 7.60 3.96 -22.86
C PRO A 121 6.47 4.07 -21.84
N GLN A 122 6.37 3.08 -20.94
CA GLN A 122 5.47 3.18 -19.80
C GLN A 122 5.85 4.41 -18.96
N PRO A 123 4.87 5.18 -18.45
CA PRO A 123 5.15 6.31 -17.58
C PRO A 123 6.05 5.91 -16.43
N VAL A 124 7.15 6.63 -16.23
CA VAL A 124 8.02 6.40 -15.07
C VAL A 124 7.51 7.18 -13.87
N PHE A 125 8.05 6.90 -12.67
CA PHE A 125 7.61 7.51 -11.42
C PHE A 125 7.51 9.05 -11.47
N GLY A 126 8.55 9.71 -12.01
CA GLY A 126 8.56 11.17 -12.18
C GLY A 126 7.50 11.71 -13.13
N ASP A 127 7.06 10.92 -14.12
CA ASP A 127 5.98 11.33 -15.03
C ASP A 127 4.62 11.36 -14.34
N LEU A 128 4.43 10.49 -13.35
CA LEU A 128 3.16 10.31 -12.64
C LEU A 128 3.02 11.27 -11.47
N PHE A 129 4.11 11.52 -10.74
CA PHE A 129 4.06 12.32 -9.52
C PHE A 129 4.65 13.72 -9.65
N GLY A 130 5.63 13.99 -10.51
CA GLY A 130 6.32 15.27 -10.49
C GLY A 130 6.97 15.55 -9.13
N ASP A 131 6.87 16.79 -8.65
CA ASP A 131 7.36 17.19 -7.34
C ASP A 131 6.30 17.00 -6.26
N GLY A 132 6.73 16.68 -5.04
CA GLY A 132 5.79 16.49 -3.93
C GLY A 132 6.42 15.90 -2.68
N HIS A 133 5.55 15.35 -1.84
CA HIS A 133 5.93 14.78 -0.55
C HIS A 133 5.35 13.39 -0.35
N PHE A 134 6.15 12.55 0.31
CA PHE A 134 5.78 11.24 0.82
C PHE A 134 5.73 11.33 2.35
N ALA A 135 4.58 10.99 2.93
CA ALA A 135 4.33 11.08 4.36
C ALA A 135 3.88 9.73 4.92
N ILE A 136 4.47 9.35 6.05
CA ILE A 136 4.02 8.24 6.88
C ILE A 136 3.48 8.82 8.18
N THR A 137 2.23 8.50 8.50
CA THR A 137 1.59 8.87 9.76
C THR A 137 1.26 7.62 10.55
N VAL A 138 1.68 7.57 11.81
CA VAL A 138 1.39 6.50 12.76
C VAL A 138 0.45 7.05 13.83
N ASP A 139 -0.76 6.50 13.89
CA ASP A 139 -1.80 6.90 14.83
C ASP A 139 -2.15 5.72 15.75
N GLN A 140 -1.88 5.90 17.05
CA GLN A 140 -2.13 4.90 18.09
C GLN A 140 -3.50 5.09 18.78
N GLY A 141 -4.36 5.95 18.24
CA GLY A 141 -5.67 6.29 18.79
C GLY A 141 -5.65 7.42 19.82
N LEU A 142 -6.81 7.65 20.46
CA LEU A 142 -7.18 8.84 21.24
C LEU A 142 -6.28 9.20 22.45
N LYS A 143 -5.32 8.36 22.83
CA LYS A 143 -4.53 8.52 24.06
C LYS A 143 -3.05 8.84 23.83
N LYS A 144 -2.61 8.98 22.57
CA LYS A 144 -1.21 9.26 22.24
C LYS A 144 -1.10 10.20 21.06
N ASP A 145 0.00 10.95 21.03
CA ASP A 145 0.29 11.85 19.93
C ASP A 145 0.50 11.06 18.63
N ARG A 146 -0.04 11.62 17.55
CA ARG A 146 0.22 11.14 16.19
C ARG A 146 1.64 11.47 15.84
N TYR A 147 2.37 10.47 15.35
CA TYR A 147 3.69 10.67 14.79
C TYR A 147 3.56 10.75 13.26
N GLN A 148 4.20 11.75 12.65
CA GLN A 148 4.23 11.91 11.20
C GLN A 148 5.64 12.26 10.78
N GLY A 149 6.19 11.50 9.84
CA GLY A 149 7.42 11.86 9.16
C GLY A 149 7.17 12.06 7.67
N ILE A 150 7.83 13.07 7.11
CA ILE A 150 7.60 13.56 5.74
C ILE A 150 8.96 13.67 5.06
N VAL A 151 9.06 13.16 3.85
CA VAL A 151 10.21 13.35 2.95
C VAL A 151 9.73 13.87 1.60
N THR A 152 10.63 14.49 0.84
CA THR A 152 10.37 14.81 -0.57
C THR A 152 10.22 13.54 -1.38
N LEU A 153 9.40 13.56 -2.42
CA LEU A 153 9.42 12.50 -3.43
C LEU A 153 10.80 12.51 -4.09
N ALA A 154 11.55 11.43 -3.89
CA ALA A 154 12.93 11.29 -4.32
C ALA A 154 13.20 9.85 -4.76
N GLY A 155 14.12 9.69 -5.70
CA GLY A 155 14.37 8.40 -6.35
C GLY A 155 13.35 8.11 -7.45
N ASP A 156 13.26 6.84 -7.83
CA ASP A 156 12.52 6.40 -9.02
C ASP A 156 11.32 5.52 -8.66
N SER A 157 10.97 5.40 -7.37
CA SER A 157 9.87 4.57 -6.89
C SER A 157 9.37 4.96 -5.50
N LEU A 158 8.17 4.47 -5.12
CA LEU A 158 7.68 4.57 -3.74
C LEU A 158 8.59 3.81 -2.76
N GLY A 159 9.24 2.74 -3.21
CA GLY A 159 10.23 2.00 -2.44
C GLY A 159 11.46 2.83 -2.09
N ASP A 160 11.92 3.69 -3.00
CA ASP A 160 13.05 4.59 -2.76
C ASP A 160 12.67 5.72 -1.81
N CYS A 161 11.47 6.28 -1.95
CA CYS A 161 10.93 7.26 -0.99
C CYS A 161 10.87 6.70 0.44
N ALA A 162 10.39 5.46 0.60
CA ALA A 162 10.38 4.79 1.90
C ALA A 162 11.79 4.48 2.43
N GLN A 163 12.72 4.07 1.58
CA GLN A 163 14.12 3.87 1.98
C GLN A 163 14.77 5.19 2.44
N ALA A 164 14.52 6.30 1.73
CA ALA A 164 14.99 7.62 2.14
C ALA A 164 14.40 8.04 3.50
N TYR A 165 13.11 7.78 3.72
CA TYR A 165 12.47 7.98 5.03
C TYR A 165 13.18 7.22 6.15
N PHE A 166 13.42 5.91 5.98
CA PHE A 166 14.08 5.10 7.03
C PHE A 166 15.54 5.49 7.26
N SER A 167 16.25 5.85 6.20
CA SER A 167 17.64 6.31 6.28
C SER A 167 17.74 7.62 7.07
N GLN A 168 16.86 8.60 6.78
CA GLN A 168 16.92 9.93 7.40
C GLN A 168 16.31 9.98 8.80
N SER A 169 15.17 9.32 9.01
CA SER A 169 14.38 9.47 10.25
C SER A 169 14.67 8.40 11.29
N GLU A 170 14.99 7.17 10.86
CA GLU A 170 15.13 6.02 11.76
C GLU A 170 16.57 5.48 11.83
N GLN A 171 17.45 5.89 10.92
CA GLN A 171 18.83 5.37 10.78
C GLN A 171 18.88 3.84 10.65
N VAL A 172 17.86 3.24 10.03
CA VAL A 172 17.76 1.80 9.81
C VAL A 172 18.07 1.48 8.36
N LEU A 173 19.10 0.66 8.13
CA LEU A 173 19.39 0.13 6.80
C LEU A 173 18.18 -0.66 6.32
N THR A 174 17.58 -0.20 5.22
CA THR A 174 16.33 -0.74 4.70
C THR A 174 16.48 -0.95 3.20
N LYS A 175 16.06 -2.11 2.71
CA LYS A 175 15.94 -2.41 1.29
C LYS A 175 14.53 -2.91 1.02
N ILE A 176 13.92 -2.37 -0.04
CA ILE A 176 12.55 -2.70 -0.42
C ILE A 176 12.54 -3.05 -1.90
N LYS A 177 11.84 -4.14 -2.24
CA LYS A 177 11.41 -4.44 -3.60
C LYS A 177 9.90 -4.57 -3.62
N LEU A 178 9.26 -3.91 -4.58
CA LEU A 178 7.82 -3.92 -4.79
C LEU A 178 7.56 -4.39 -6.23
N ALA A 179 6.44 -5.05 -6.44
CA ALA A 179 5.98 -5.44 -7.77
C ALA A 179 4.46 -5.46 -7.79
N VAL A 180 3.88 -5.01 -8.91
CA VAL A 180 2.44 -5.03 -9.18
C VAL A 180 2.22 -5.36 -10.64
N ALA A 181 1.34 -6.32 -10.93
CA ALA A 181 0.93 -6.60 -12.30
C ALA A 181 -0.45 -7.25 -12.34
N GLN A 182 -1.06 -7.26 -13.52
CA GLN A 182 -2.20 -8.13 -13.79
C GLN A 182 -1.71 -9.51 -14.20
N LEU A 183 -2.20 -10.53 -13.51
CA LEU A 183 -2.13 -11.90 -14.00
C LEU A 183 -3.26 -12.10 -15.02
N ILE A 184 -2.89 -12.37 -16.26
CA ILE A 184 -3.84 -12.59 -17.36
C ILE A 184 -4.20 -14.07 -17.42
N GLU A 185 -5.48 -14.38 -17.33
CA GLU A 185 -5.97 -15.75 -17.40
C GLU A 185 -6.27 -16.20 -18.85
N PRO A 186 -6.09 -17.50 -19.17
CA PRO A 186 -6.53 -18.06 -20.44
C PRO A 186 -8.06 -17.90 -20.59
N GLY A 187 -8.51 -17.17 -21.62
CA GLY A 187 -9.93 -16.86 -21.85
C GLY A 187 -10.29 -15.39 -21.73
N GLY A 188 -9.35 -14.54 -21.29
CA GLY A 188 -9.55 -13.10 -21.15
C GLY A 188 -9.98 -12.72 -19.74
N GLY A 189 -9.48 -11.57 -19.27
CA GLY A 189 -9.59 -11.14 -17.87
C GLY A 189 -8.23 -11.06 -17.21
N GLY A 190 -8.03 -10.02 -16.40
CA GLY A 190 -6.79 -9.80 -15.64
C GLY A 190 -7.12 -9.57 -14.17
N THR A 191 -6.50 -10.34 -13.29
CA THR A 191 -6.59 -10.12 -11.84
C THR A 191 -5.34 -9.39 -11.37
N TRP A 192 -5.51 -8.31 -10.63
CA TRP A 192 -4.37 -7.61 -10.05
C TRP A 192 -3.71 -8.44 -8.96
N ARG A 193 -2.39 -8.45 -8.98
CA ARG A 193 -1.54 -9.03 -7.94
C ARG A 193 -0.48 -8.04 -7.55
N ALA A 194 -0.11 -8.05 -6.28
CA ALA A 194 0.92 -7.17 -5.75
C ALA A 194 1.74 -7.93 -4.73
N GLY A 195 3.03 -7.68 -4.72
CA GLY A 195 3.95 -8.32 -3.80
C GLY A 195 5.10 -7.42 -3.46
N GLY A 196 5.79 -7.76 -2.38
CA GLY A 196 7.03 -7.10 -2.06
C GLY A 196 7.86 -7.85 -1.04
N LEU A 197 9.12 -7.48 -0.99
CA LEU A 197 10.13 -7.99 -0.08
C LEU A 197 10.83 -6.81 0.59
N LEU A 198 10.80 -6.79 1.91
CA LEU A 198 11.48 -5.79 2.75
C LEU A 198 12.53 -6.49 3.61
N LEU A 199 13.73 -5.91 3.66
CA LEU A 199 14.83 -6.30 4.53
C LEU A 199 15.28 -5.09 5.33
N GLN A 200 15.50 -5.29 6.64
CA GLN A 200 15.95 -4.25 7.56
C GLN A 200 17.01 -4.79 8.51
N SER A 201 17.99 -3.94 8.83
CA SER A 201 18.88 -4.19 9.95
C SER A 201 18.18 -3.99 11.29
N MET A 202 18.49 -4.85 12.25
CA MET A 202 18.12 -4.66 13.65
C MET A 202 19.28 -4.03 14.41
N PRO A 203 19.00 -3.26 15.47
CA PRO A 203 20.01 -2.96 16.46
C PRO A 203 20.59 -4.28 16.99
N PRO A 204 21.92 -4.41 17.11
CA PRO A 204 22.54 -5.63 17.62
C PRO A 204 21.99 -5.94 19.02
N ALA A 205 21.45 -7.14 19.19
CA ALA A 205 20.89 -7.58 20.46
C ALA A 205 22.03 -8.04 21.38
N GLU A 206 22.69 -7.09 22.04
CA GLU A 206 23.90 -7.29 22.87
C GLU A 206 25.12 -7.80 22.06
N PRO A 207 26.37 -7.51 22.49
CA PRO A 207 27.54 -8.12 21.89
C PRO A 207 27.52 -9.62 22.17
N GLN A 208 27.01 -10.41 21.24
CA GLN A 208 27.20 -11.84 21.26
C GLN A 208 28.70 -12.11 21.09
N PRO A 209 29.32 -12.94 21.95
CA PRO A 209 30.69 -13.36 21.71
C PRO A 209 30.68 -14.15 20.41
N ASP A 210 31.31 -13.56 19.41
CA ASP A 210 31.46 -14.10 18.08
C ASP A 210 31.95 -15.55 18.21
N LYS A 211 31.23 -16.50 17.61
CA LYS A 211 31.73 -17.89 17.57
C LYS A 211 32.98 -18.00 16.69
N ASP A 212 33.24 -17.00 15.82
CA ASP A 212 34.35 -16.96 14.88
C ASP A 212 35.04 -15.58 14.72
N GLY A 213 34.80 -14.61 15.60
CA GLY A 213 35.58 -13.35 15.69
C GLY A 213 35.43 -12.33 14.54
N GLU A 214 34.68 -12.62 13.48
CA GLU A 214 34.51 -11.70 12.34
C GLU A 214 33.05 -11.21 12.27
N LYS A 215 32.79 -9.99 12.76
CA LYS A 215 31.66 -9.21 12.24
C LYS A 215 31.97 -8.90 10.78
N HIS A 216 31.28 -9.56 9.85
CA HIS A 216 31.41 -9.24 8.44
C HIS A 216 30.76 -7.87 8.18
N ASP A 217 31.57 -6.82 8.04
CA ASP A 217 31.15 -5.54 7.44
C ASP A 217 30.45 -5.75 6.06
N ASP A 218 30.62 -6.93 5.45
CA ASP A 218 30.04 -7.37 4.19
C ASP A 218 28.64 -8.02 4.28
N ASP A 219 28.08 -8.27 5.47
CA ASP A 219 26.78 -8.96 5.58
C ASP A 219 25.64 -8.18 4.92
N TRP A 220 25.57 -6.86 5.15
CA TRP A 220 24.52 -6.03 4.55
C TRP A 220 24.66 -5.92 3.02
N PRO A 221 25.83 -5.57 2.46
CA PRO A 221 26.06 -5.60 1.01
C PRO A 221 25.64 -6.93 0.36
N ARG A 222 25.98 -8.06 0.98
CA ARG A 222 25.63 -9.40 0.49
C ARG A 222 24.13 -9.65 0.51
N ALA A 223 23.47 -9.43 1.64
CA ALA A 223 22.02 -9.63 1.76
C ALA A 223 21.22 -8.70 0.81
N ASN A 224 21.68 -7.46 0.64
CA ASN A 224 21.11 -6.50 -0.31
C ASN A 224 21.30 -6.95 -1.78
N ALA A 225 22.48 -7.46 -2.13
CA ALA A 225 22.75 -8.01 -3.46
C ALA A 225 21.83 -9.19 -3.77
N LEU A 226 21.69 -10.14 -2.83
CA LEU A 226 20.76 -11.27 -2.95
C LEU A 226 19.32 -10.80 -3.16
N LEU A 227 18.81 -9.91 -2.31
CA LEU A 227 17.47 -9.34 -2.44
C LEU A 227 17.24 -8.68 -3.80
N THR A 228 18.24 -7.98 -4.33
CA THR A 228 18.16 -7.32 -5.65
C THR A 228 17.97 -8.32 -6.80
N THR A 229 18.40 -9.58 -6.63
CA THR A 229 18.15 -10.65 -7.61
C THR A 229 16.72 -11.20 -7.58
N ALA A 230 15.88 -10.81 -6.61
CA ALA A 230 14.46 -11.14 -6.64
C ALA A 230 13.85 -10.56 -7.91
N GLU A 231 13.10 -11.35 -8.67
CA GLU A 231 12.38 -10.88 -9.84
C GLU A 231 10.90 -10.62 -9.51
N ASP A 232 10.29 -9.72 -10.27
CA ASP A 232 8.90 -9.30 -10.03
C ASP A 232 7.94 -10.48 -10.13
N HIS A 233 8.20 -11.39 -11.08
CA HIS A 233 7.38 -12.59 -11.25
C HIS A 233 7.45 -13.52 -10.02
N GLU A 234 8.56 -13.56 -9.27
CA GLU A 234 8.67 -14.37 -8.05
C GLU A 234 7.84 -13.80 -6.89
N LEU A 235 7.65 -12.48 -6.87
CA LEU A 235 6.79 -11.78 -5.92
C LEU A 235 5.31 -11.92 -6.25
N LEU A 236 4.99 -12.10 -7.54
CA LEU A 236 3.62 -12.04 -8.05
C LEU A 236 3.02 -13.41 -8.37
N ASP A 237 3.79 -14.37 -8.88
CA ASP A 237 3.27 -15.65 -9.36
C ASP A 237 2.77 -16.51 -8.18
N PRO A 238 1.47 -16.88 -8.13
CA PRO A 238 0.90 -17.71 -7.06
C PRO A 238 1.57 -19.08 -6.89
N ARG A 239 2.30 -19.56 -7.91
CA ARG A 239 3.02 -20.85 -7.87
C ARG A 239 4.36 -20.77 -7.12
N VAL A 240 4.92 -19.57 -7.00
CA VAL A 240 6.12 -19.30 -6.20
C VAL A 240 5.67 -18.88 -4.82
N THR A 241 5.87 -19.72 -3.81
CA THR A 241 5.51 -19.38 -2.42
C THR A 241 6.55 -18.44 -1.81
N SER A 242 6.17 -17.60 -0.85
CA SER A 242 7.09 -16.72 -0.11
C SER A 242 8.27 -17.49 0.51
N GLU A 243 8.03 -18.68 1.07
CA GLU A 243 9.07 -19.52 1.67
C GLU A 243 10.09 -20.01 0.63
N LYS A 244 9.62 -20.40 -0.56
CA LYS A 244 10.51 -20.80 -1.68
C LYS A 244 11.35 -19.63 -2.16
N LEU A 245 10.77 -18.42 -2.29
CA LEU A 245 11.52 -17.22 -2.63
C LEU A 245 12.61 -16.95 -1.58
N LEU A 246 12.25 -16.98 -0.30
CA LEU A 246 13.20 -16.75 0.80
C LEU A 246 14.30 -17.81 0.83
N TYR A 247 13.96 -19.08 0.60
CA TYR A 247 14.96 -20.15 0.48
C TYR A 247 15.88 -19.91 -0.72
N ARG A 248 15.35 -19.58 -1.91
CA ARG A 248 16.18 -19.26 -3.08
C ARG A 248 17.20 -18.16 -2.75
N LEU A 249 16.74 -17.10 -2.07
CA LEU A 249 17.55 -15.93 -1.76
C LEU A 249 18.59 -16.20 -0.67
N PHE A 250 18.26 -16.94 0.38
CA PHE A 250 19.05 -16.99 1.63
C PHE A 250 19.35 -18.41 2.13
N HIS A 251 19.32 -19.43 1.26
CA HIS A 251 19.59 -20.82 1.67
C HIS A 251 21.01 -21.04 2.22
N GLU A 252 22.00 -20.27 1.77
CA GLU A 252 23.39 -20.39 2.24
C GLU A 252 23.54 -20.00 3.71
N ASP A 253 22.94 -18.86 4.11
CA ASP A 253 22.93 -18.39 5.51
C ASP A 253 21.89 -19.16 6.36
N GLY A 254 20.80 -19.58 5.72
CA GLY A 254 19.61 -20.10 6.37
C GLY A 254 18.58 -18.99 6.64
N VAL A 255 17.30 -19.33 6.50
CA VAL A 255 16.19 -18.39 6.72
C VAL A 255 15.14 -19.00 7.62
N ARG A 256 14.71 -18.24 8.63
CA ARG A 256 13.63 -18.60 9.53
C ARG A 256 12.41 -17.74 9.27
N VAL A 257 11.29 -18.37 8.93
CA VAL A 257 10.00 -17.71 8.78
C VAL A 257 9.19 -17.76 10.06
N PHE A 258 8.31 -16.79 10.26
CA PHE A 258 7.40 -16.71 11.40
C PHE A 258 5.95 -16.87 10.96
N LYS A 259 5.03 -16.87 11.94
CA LYS A 259 3.60 -17.01 11.67
C LYS A 259 3.14 -15.90 10.70
N PRO A 260 2.48 -16.27 9.58
CA PRO A 260 1.89 -15.30 8.67
C PRO A 260 0.82 -14.45 9.38
N LYS A 261 0.76 -13.17 9.03
CA LYS A 261 -0.30 -12.25 9.46
C LYS A 261 -1.25 -12.02 8.29
N PRO A 262 -2.56 -12.33 8.43
CA PRO A 262 -3.51 -12.13 7.34
C PRO A 262 -3.72 -10.64 7.07
N VAL A 263 -4.04 -10.34 5.81
CA VAL A 263 -4.42 -9.03 5.32
C VAL A 263 -5.77 -9.14 4.64
N THR A 264 -6.62 -8.12 4.76
CA THR A 264 -7.91 -8.10 4.11
C THR A 264 -8.27 -6.68 3.72
N PHE A 265 -8.76 -6.49 2.51
CA PHE A 265 -9.39 -5.23 2.13
C PHE A 265 -10.61 -4.96 3.01
N SER A 266 -10.68 -3.76 3.61
CA SER A 266 -11.84 -3.37 4.42
C SER A 266 -12.07 -1.87 4.39
N CYS A 267 -13.21 -1.47 3.83
CA CYS A 267 -13.72 -0.12 3.91
C CYS A 267 -14.66 0.03 5.12
N SER A 268 -14.54 1.15 5.83
CA SER A 268 -15.39 1.49 6.97
C SER A 268 -16.57 2.39 6.57
N CYS A 269 -16.85 2.58 5.28
CA CYS A 269 -17.97 3.43 4.88
C CYS A 269 -19.29 2.70 5.11
N ASP A 270 -20.28 3.45 5.55
CA ASP A 270 -21.67 3.02 5.56
C ASP A 270 -22.57 4.22 5.29
N ARG A 271 -23.87 3.97 5.13
CA ARG A 271 -24.85 5.02 4.82
C ARG A 271 -24.91 6.10 5.91
N ASP A 272 -24.71 5.75 7.17
CA ASP A 272 -24.81 6.68 8.31
C ASP A 272 -23.57 7.58 8.42
N ILE A 273 -22.38 7.03 8.18
CA ILE A 273 -21.12 7.79 8.13
C ILE A 273 -21.14 8.79 6.97
N ILE A 274 -21.57 8.34 5.78
CA ILE A 274 -21.68 9.22 4.62
C ILE A 274 -22.75 10.30 4.85
N LEU A 275 -23.86 9.95 5.50
CA LEU A 275 -24.86 10.93 5.86
C LEU A 275 -24.34 11.94 6.89
N GLY A 276 -23.59 11.51 7.89
CA GLY A 276 -22.92 12.40 8.84
C GLY A 276 -21.94 13.37 8.15
N LEU A 277 -21.21 12.90 7.13
CA LEU A 277 -20.38 13.76 6.29
C LEU A 277 -21.22 14.80 5.53
N LEU A 278 -22.30 14.39 4.88
CA LEU A 278 -23.22 15.31 4.20
C LEU A 278 -23.77 16.38 5.15
N MET A 279 -24.09 15.99 6.38
CA MET A 279 -24.60 16.89 7.43
C MET A 279 -23.57 17.93 7.89
N SER A 280 -22.27 17.67 7.71
CA SER A 280 -21.21 18.61 8.10
C SER A 280 -21.07 19.82 7.17
N PHE A 281 -21.57 19.72 5.93
CA PHE A 281 -21.54 20.83 4.97
C PHE A 281 -22.66 21.83 5.26
N PRO A 282 -22.44 23.15 5.04
CA PRO A 282 -23.51 24.15 5.08
C PRO A 282 -24.68 23.82 4.14
N LYS A 283 -25.88 24.34 4.47
CA LYS A 283 -27.09 24.06 3.70
C LYS A 283 -26.99 24.47 2.23
N ASP A 284 -26.38 25.62 1.96
CA ASP A 284 -26.18 26.13 0.60
C ASP A 284 -25.21 25.27 -0.21
N GLU A 285 -24.19 24.70 0.43
CA GLU A 285 -23.30 23.71 -0.20
C GLU A 285 -24.05 22.41 -0.50
N ARG A 286 -24.85 21.89 0.44
CA ARG A 286 -25.67 20.70 0.21
C ARG A 286 -26.66 20.89 -0.94
N GLN A 287 -27.26 22.07 -1.07
CA GLN A 287 -28.15 22.38 -2.19
C GLN A 287 -27.43 22.35 -3.55
N LYS A 288 -26.16 22.74 -3.59
CA LYS A 288 -25.33 22.65 -4.81
C LYS A 288 -24.92 21.21 -5.15
N MET A 289 -25.01 20.28 -4.19
CA MET A 289 -24.75 18.85 -4.40
C MET A 289 -25.94 18.10 -5.00
N VAL A 290 -27.11 18.72 -5.10
CA VAL A 290 -28.31 18.11 -5.68
C VAL A 290 -28.15 18.06 -7.20
N GLU A 291 -28.20 16.85 -7.75
CA GLU A 291 -28.14 16.60 -9.19
C GLU A 291 -29.47 16.96 -9.89
N PRO A 292 -29.50 17.08 -11.24
CA PRO A 292 -30.71 17.46 -11.97
C PRO A 292 -31.94 16.57 -11.75
N ASP A 293 -31.75 15.34 -11.29
CA ASP A 293 -32.81 14.37 -10.94
C ASP A 293 -33.28 14.47 -9.48
N GLY A 294 -32.77 15.44 -8.73
CA GLY A 294 -33.16 15.72 -7.36
C GLY A 294 -32.48 14.85 -6.30
N GLN A 295 -31.50 14.02 -6.67
CA GLN A 295 -30.75 13.17 -5.74
C GLN A 295 -29.40 13.77 -5.38
N ILE A 296 -28.88 13.41 -4.21
CA ILE A 296 -27.48 13.63 -3.83
C ILE A 296 -26.76 12.28 -3.92
N ARG A 297 -25.74 12.19 -4.77
CA ARG A 297 -24.92 10.98 -4.91
C ARG A 297 -23.54 11.20 -4.33
N VAL A 298 -23.13 10.29 -3.46
CA VAL A 298 -21.78 10.28 -2.88
C VAL A 298 -21.11 8.96 -3.23
N ARG A 299 -19.95 9.04 -3.89
CA ARG A 299 -19.10 7.88 -4.12
C ARG A 299 -18.02 7.84 -3.03
N CYS A 300 -17.88 6.70 -2.37
CA CYS A 300 -16.77 6.52 -1.43
C CYS A 300 -15.44 6.42 -2.19
N GLU A 301 -14.49 7.31 -1.89
CA GLU A 301 -13.16 7.32 -2.52
C GLU A 301 -12.39 6.00 -2.34
N PHE A 302 -12.60 5.27 -1.24
CA PHE A 302 -11.86 4.03 -0.97
C PHE A 302 -12.39 2.80 -1.70
N CYS A 303 -13.71 2.59 -1.70
CA CYS A 303 -14.34 1.37 -2.21
C CYS A 303 -15.26 1.59 -3.41
N SER A 304 -15.39 2.84 -3.88
CA SER A 304 -16.25 3.25 -4.99
C SER A 304 -17.74 2.91 -4.85
N SER A 305 -18.19 2.54 -3.65
CA SER A 305 -19.61 2.35 -3.33
C SER A 305 -20.36 3.67 -3.52
N LEU A 306 -21.49 3.59 -4.23
CA LEU A 306 -22.38 4.72 -4.51
C LEU A 306 -23.49 4.76 -3.45
N TYR A 307 -23.64 5.91 -2.79
CA TYR A 307 -24.69 6.19 -1.83
C TYR A 307 -25.60 7.28 -2.38
N GLU A 308 -26.89 6.99 -2.47
CA GLU A 308 -27.90 7.92 -2.96
C GLU A 308 -28.79 8.39 -1.80
N PHE A 309 -29.02 9.70 -1.73
CA PHE A 309 -29.82 10.33 -0.70
C PHE A 309 -30.80 11.34 -1.31
N GLU A 310 -32.04 11.29 -0.84
CA GLU A 310 -32.99 12.36 -1.05
C GLU A 310 -32.61 13.57 -0.18
N PRO A 311 -32.58 14.80 -0.70
CA PRO A 311 -32.25 16.01 0.06
C PRO A 311 -33.10 16.15 1.34
N GLU A 312 -34.38 15.78 1.28
CA GLU A 312 -35.29 15.81 2.43
C GLU A 312 -34.86 14.85 3.55
N SER A 313 -34.37 13.65 3.19
CA SER A 313 -33.86 12.67 4.16
C SER A 313 -32.65 13.19 4.93
N VAL A 314 -31.79 13.99 4.28
CA VAL A 314 -30.63 14.63 4.91
C VAL A 314 -31.08 15.72 5.89
N GLU A 315 -31.99 16.58 5.46
CA GLU A 315 -32.55 17.66 6.29
C GLU A 315 -33.35 17.13 7.49
N GLN A 316 -34.08 16.03 7.31
CA GLN A 316 -34.83 15.40 8.40
C GLN A 316 -33.90 14.89 9.51
N ARG A 317 -32.75 14.29 9.16
CA ARG A 317 -31.81 13.75 10.16
C ARG A 317 -31.09 14.84 10.96
N LEU A 318 -30.80 16.00 10.34
CA LEU A 318 -30.30 17.21 11.02
C LEU A 318 -31.25 17.70 12.11
N ARG A 319 -32.56 17.75 11.79
CA ARG A 319 -33.59 18.16 12.75
C ARG A 319 -33.69 17.21 13.95
N THR A 320 -33.56 15.90 13.70
CA THR A 320 -33.61 14.88 14.77
C THR A 320 -32.37 14.90 15.67
N HIS A 321 -31.22 15.38 15.19
CA HIS A 321 -29.95 15.43 15.93
C HIS A 321 -29.60 16.82 16.52
N GLY A 322 -30.50 17.80 16.41
CA GLY A 322 -30.35 19.10 17.08
C GLY A 322 -29.24 20.01 16.54
N MET A 323 -28.78 19.80 15.31
CA MET A 323 -27.79 20.66 14.62
C MET A 323 -28.51 21.56 13.61
N GLY A 324 -29.42 22.40 14.12
CA GLY A 324 -30.16 23.41 13.35
C GLY A 324 -29.47 24.76 13.35
#